data_AF-A0AA40YT49-F1
#
_entry.id   AF-A0AA40YT49-F1
#
_cell.length_a   1.000
_cell.length_b   1.000
_cell.length_c   1.000
_cell.angle_alpha   90.00
_cell.angle_beta   90.00
_cell.angle_gamma   90.00
#
_symmetry.space_group_name_H-M   'P 1'
#
loop_
_entity.id
_entity.type
_entity.pdbx_description
1 polymer ?
#
loop_
_entity_poly.entity_id
_entity_poly.type
_entity_poly.pdbx_seq_one_letter_code
_entity_poly.pdbx_strand_id
1 'polypeptide(L)' 'ILKTDVGDRLVWELMNELNLKSRMVKKSYKKPTTTTDTPQKPNLMKKLDDLSGVLATDITYIQLMNREWVYLAT' A
#
# COMPACT_ATOMS: atom_id res chain seq x y z
N ILE A 1 3.98 25.36 -2.47
CA ILE A 1 3.00 24.30 -2.83
C ILE A 1 1.66 24.76 -2.28
N LEU A 2 0.75 25.21 -3.14
CA LEU A 2 -0.51 25.83 -2.73
C LEU A 2 -1.41 24.76 -2.10
N LYS A 3 -1.73 24.92 -0.80
CA LYS A 3 -2.81 24.19 -0.14
C LYS A 3 -4.14 24.84 -0.55
N THR A 4 -4.61 24.52 -1.75
CA THR A 4 -6.02 24.74 -2.10
C THR A 4 -6.81 23.60 -1.46
N ASP A 5 -7.59 23.91 -0.44
CA ASP A 5 -8.57 22.98 0.11
C ASP A 5 -9.70 22.85 -0.94
N VAL A 6 -9.50 21.94 -1.88
CA VAL A 6 -10.48 21.67 -2.93
C VAL A 6 -11.54 20.77 -2.32
N GLY A 7 -12.77 21.28 -2.23
CA GLY A 7 -13.88 20.51 -1.68
C GLY A 7 -14.17 19.25 -2.50
N ASP A 8 -14.51 18.16 -1.81
CA ASP A 8 -14.77 16.84 -2.40
C ASP A 8 -15.77 16.87 -3.56
N ARG A 9 -16.72 17.82 -3.52
CA ARG A 9 -17.71 18.03 -4.59
C ARG A 9 -17.08 18.45 -5.91
N LEU A 10 -16.14 19.39 -5.89
CA LEU A 10 -15.48 19.87 -7.10
C LEU A 10 -14.63 18.76 -7.73
N VAL A 11 -13.96 17.96 -6.89
CA VAL A 11 -13.21 16.78 -7.33
C VAL A 11 -14.12 15.78 -8.04
N TRP A 12 -15.31 15.50 -7.48
CA TRP A 12 -16.27 14.58 -8.06
C TRP A 12 -16.86 15.09 -9.40
N GLU A 13 -17.18 16.37 -9.50
CA GLU A 13 -17.67 16.99 -10.74
C GLU A 13 -16.61 16.89 -11.86
N LEU A 14 -15.35 17.24 -11.59
CA LEU A 14 -14.25 17.08 -12.55
C LEU A 14 -14.04 15.61 -12.96
N MET A 15 -14.10 14.68 -12.01
CA MET A 15 -13.96 13.24 -12.32
C MET A 15 -15.04 12.78 -13.30
N ASN A 16 -16.29 13.23 -13.13
CA ASN A 16 -17.37 12.90 -14.04
C ASN A 16 -17.20 13.54 -15.42
N GLU A 17 -16.79 14.81 -15.49
CA GLU A 17 -16.52 15.51 -16.76
C GLU A 17 -15.41 14.82 -17.56
N LEU A 18 -14.37 14.33 -16.88
CA LEU A 18 -13.27 13.59 -17.48
C LEU A 18 -13.57 12.10 -17.69
N ASN A 19 -14.80 11.66 -17.40
CA ASN A 19 -15.24 10.27 -17.46
C ASN A 19 -14.33 9.28 -16.67
N LEU A 20 -13.73 9.77 -15.59
CA LEU A 20 -12.88 9.02 -14.68
C LEU A 20 -13.74 8.31 -13.64
N LYS A 21 -13.78 6.98 -13.70
CA LYS A 21 -14.50 6.15 -12.72
C LYS A 21 -13.53 5.54 -11.73
N SER A 22 -13.79 5.73 -10.44
CA SER A 22 -13.06 5.00 -9.40
C SER A 22 -13.35 3.50 -9.54
N ARG A 23 -12.31 2.70 -9.82
CA ARG A 23 -12.41 1.24 -9.97
C ARG A 23 -12.49 0.51 -8.63
N MET A 24 -12.48 1.23 -7.50
CA MET A 24 -12.53 0.60 -6.19
C MET A 24 -13.96 0.17 -5.87
N VAL A 25 -14.42 -0.91 -6.51
CA VAL A 25 -15.80 -1.43 -6.47
C VAL A 25 -16.28 -1.75 -5.05
N LYS A 26 -15.36 -1.98 -4.11
CA LYS A 26 -15.63 -2.00 -2.68
C LYS A 26 -14.40 -1.47 -1.94
N LYS A 27 -14.45 -0.27 -1.37
CA LYS A 27 -13.66 0.01 -0.16
C LYS A 27 -14.23 -0.89 0.93
N SER A 28 -13.70 -2.11 1.06
CA SER A 28 -13.88 -2.81 2.33
C SER A 28 -13.17 -1.96 3.38
N TYR A 29 -13.92 -1.19 4.17
CA TYR A 29 -13.38 -0.47 5.33
C TYR A 29 -12.68 -1.43 6.30
N LYS A 30 -13.04 -2.72 6.23
CA LYS A 30 -12.29 -3.78 6.88
C LYS A 30 -11.10 -4.12 6.01
N LYS A 31 -9.92 -3.66 6.45
CA LYS A 31 -8.64 -4.21 6.00
C LYS A 31 -8.76 -5.75 6.02
N PRO A 32 -8.34 -6.48 4.98
CA PRO A 32 -8.33 -7.93 5.00
C PRO A 32 -7.60 -8.39 6.26
N THR A 33 -8.33 -9.01 7.19
CA THR A 33 -7.73 -9.54 8.40
C THR A 33 -7.29 -10.95 8.08
N THR A 34 -5.98 -11.18 8.06
CA THR A 34 -5.45 -12.54 8.09
C THR A 34 -5.65 -13.07 9.51
N THR A 35 -6.51 -14.07 9.68
CA THR A 35 -6.57 -14.84 10.92
C THR A 35 -5.34 -15.74 10.97
N THR A 36 -4.45 -15.47 11.91
CA THR A 36 -3.33 -16.35 12.22
C THR A 36 -3.69 -17.19 13.44
N ASP A 37 -3.68 -18.52 13.30
CA ASP A 37 -3.98 -19.45 14.41
C ASP A 37 -2.89 -19.42 15.49
N THR A 38 -1.69 -18.96 15.14
CA THR A 38 -0.57 -18.82 16.06
C THR A 38 -0.44 -17.38 16.58
N PRO A 39 -0.06 -17.19 17.86
CA PRO A 39 0.25 -15.87 18.37
C PRO A 39 1.42 -15.24 17.60
N GLN A 40 1.39 -13.92 17.46
CA GLN A 40 2.47 -13.17 16.82
C GLN A 40 3.79 -13.39 17.56
N LYS A 41 4.84 -13.77 16.84
CA LYS A 41 6.20 -13.87 17.40
C LYS A 41 6.70 -12.49 17.83
N PRO A 42 7.48 -12.38 18.92
CA PRO A 42 8.00 -11.09 19.37
C PRO A 42 8.89 -10.45 18.30
N ASN A 43 8.72 -9.15 18.06
CA ASN A 43 9.57 -8.41 17.13
C ASN A 43 10.97 -8.26 17.74
N LEU A 44 11.95 -8.95 17.16
CA LEU A 44 13.34 -8.96 17.62
C LEU A 44 14.05 -7.63 17.36
N MET A 45 13.68 -6.90 16.31
CA MET A 45 14.27 -5.59 15.99
C MET A 45 13.97 -4.53 17.07
N LYS A 46 12.88 -4.68 17.83
CA LYS A 46 12.53 -3.77 18.94
C LYS A 46 13.50 -3.86 20.12
N LYS A 47 14.32 -4.90 20.19
CA LYS A 47 15.29 -5.12 21.28
C LYS A 47 16.71 -4.69 20.92
N LEU A 48 16.92 -4.16 19.71
CA LEU A 48 18.19 -3.65 19.26
C LEU A 48 18.24 -2.14 19.52
N ASP A 49 19.15 -1.72 20.41
CA ASP A 49 19.38 -0.31 20.73
C ASP A 49 20.15 0.41 19.60
N ASP A 50 20.88 -0.34 18.77
CA ASP A 50 21.57 0.14 17.58
C ASP A 50 21.16 -0.66 16.34
N LEU A 51 20.75 0.06 15.29
CA LEU A 51 20.34 -0.47 14.00
C LEU A 51 21.30 -0.09 12.87
N SER A 52 22.43 0.57 13.18
CA SER A 52 23.40 1.07 12.19
C SER A 52 23.98 -0.04 11.30
N GLY A 53 24.06 -1.28 11.80
CA GLY A 53 24.49 -2.46 11.05
C GLY A 53 23.36 -3.27 10.40
N VAL A 54 22.09 -2.84 10.53
CA VAL A 54 20.94 -3.58 10.02
C VAL A 54 20.53 -3.04 8.66
N LEU A 55 20.67 -3.87 7.61
CA LEU A 55 20.11 -3.60 6.29
C LEU A 55 18.79 -4.39 6.15
N ALA A 56 17.69 -3.67 5.97
CA ALA A 56 16.40 -4.26 5.66
C ALA A 56 16.15 -4.14 4.16
N THR A 57 16.05 -5.28 3.47
CA THR A 57 15.69 -5.34 2.06
C THR A 57 14.47 -6.23 1.88
N ASP A 58 13.45 -5.71 1.21
CA ASP A 58 12.27 -6.48 0.85
C ASP A 58 12.37 -6.94 -0.62
N ILE A 59 11.84 -8.13 -0.91
CA ILE A 59 11.72 -8.64 -2.27
C ILE A 59 10.25 -8.65 -2.64
N THR A 60 9.90 -7.94 -3.70
CA THR A 60 8.53 -7.88 -4.22
C THR A 60 8.46 -8.53 -5.58
N TYR A 61 7.52 -9.46 -5.75
CA TYR A 61 7.18 -10.05 -7.04
C TYR A 61 6.17 -9.17 -7.76
N ILE A 62 6.52 -8.71 -8.96
CA ILE A 62 5.65 -7.91 -9.80
C ILE A 62 5.28 -8.73 -11.03
N GLN A 63 3.98 -8.86 -11.28
CA GLN A 63 3.48 -9.50 -12.48
C GLN A 63 3.40 -8.49 -13.63
N LEU A 64 4.08 -8.79 -14.73
CA LEU A 64 4.07 -7.97 -15.94
C LEU A 64 2.84 -8.29 -16.82
N MET A 65 2.52 -7.42 -17.78
CA MET A 65 1.38 -7.61 -18.68
C MET A 65 1.51 -8.87 -19.56
N ASN A 66 2.74 -9.31 -19.82
CA ASN A 66 3.04 -10.57 -20.52
C ASN A 66 2.93 -11.82 -19.61
N ARG A 67 2.44 -11.66 -18.36
CA ARG A 67 2.29 -12.70 -17.33
C ARG A 67 3.60 -13.26 -16.79
N GLU A 68 4.73 -12.67 -17.11
CA GLU A 68 6.01 -12.99 -16.48
C GLU A 68 6.11 -12.36 -15.09
N TRP A 69 6.88 -13.00 -14.22
CA TRP A 69 7.15 -12.54 -12.87
C TRP A 69 8.58 -12.02 -12.79
N VAL A 70 8.74 -10.78 -12.32
CA VAL A 70 10.04 -10.18 -12.07
C VAL A 70 10.16 -9.88 -10.58
N TYR A 71 11.37 -10.03 -10.04
CA TYR A 71 11.68 -9.65 -8.66
C TYR A 71 12.30 -8.26 -8.62
N LEU A 72 11.79 -7.41 -7.73
CA LEU A 72 12.41 -6.14 -7.37
C LEU A 72 12.95 -6.28 -5.95
N ALA A 73 14.26 -6.08 -5.78
CA ALA A 73 14.91 -5.99 -4.48
C ALA A 73 15.33 -4.54 -4.25
N THR A 74 15.03 -4.00 -3.07
CA THR A 74 15.38 -2.63 -2.64
C THR A 74 16.13 -2.67 -1.33
#